data_AF-A0A5C1NDN0-F1
#
_entry.id   AF-A0A5C1NDN0-F1
#
_cell.length_a   1.000
_cell.length_b   1.000
_cell.length_c   1.000
_cell.angle_alpha   90.00
_cell.angle_beta   90.00
_cell.angle_gamma   90.00
#
_symmetry.space_group_name_H-M   'P 1'
#
loop_
_entity.id
_entity.type
_entity.pdbx_description
1 polymer ?
#
loop_
_entity_poly.entity_id
_entity_poly.type
_entity_poly.pdbx_seq_one_letter_code
_entity_poly.pdbx_strand_id
1 'polypeptide(L)'
;MVTHERISRLAQQIGERLQGASQAPEDIQKGVQQVVKGAFDRLELVSREDFDILMDVLQRTRSRVEALEKQVAALETLIEQGANSASTDGAKEKGTTQIGEQES
;
A
#
# COMPACT_ATOMS: atom_id res chain seq x y z
N MET A 1 -12.49 7.49 -7.93
CA MET A 1 -13.52 7.06 -8.90
C MET A 1 -13.49 7.81 -10.25
N VAL A 2 -12.66 8.83 -10.46
CA VAL A 2 -12.64 9.63 -11.71
C VAL A 2 -12.03 8.88 -12.92
N THR A 3 -11.19 7.88 -12.69
CA THR A 3 -10.51 7.11 -13.76
C THR A 3 -11.47 6.20 -14.52
N HIS A 4 -12.50 5.67 -13.85
CA HIS A 4 -13.45 4.73 -14.45
C HIS A 4 -14.29 5.39 -15.57
N GLU A 5 -14.72 6.64 -15.34
CA GLU A 5 -15.47 7.46 -16.31
C GLU A 5 -14.67 7.81 -17.57
N ARG A 6 -13.33 7.89 -17.47
CA ARG A 6 -12.47 8.18 -18.63
C ARG A 6 -12.22 6.92 -19.45
N ILE A 7 -12.02 5.78 -18.79
CA ILE A 7 -11.84 4.48 -19.45
C ILE A 7 -13.14 4.07 -20.17
N SER A 8 -14.30 4.25 -19.52
CA SER A 8 -15.60 3.92 -20.12
C SER A 8 -15.86 4.72 -21.41
N ARG A 9 -15.61 6.04 -21.40
CA ARG A 9 -15.71 6.88 -22.60
C ARG A 9 -14.75 6.47 -23.72
N LEU A 10 -13.51 6.11 -23.37
CA LEU A 10 -12.55 5.61 -24.34
C LEU A 10 -13.00 4.28 -24.96
N ALA A 11 -13.49 3.35 -24.14
CA ALA A 11 -14.00 2.06 -24.60
C ALA A 11 -15.21 2.25 -25.54
N GLN A 12 -16.12 3.17 -25.20
CA GLN A 12 -17.27 3.50 -26.03
C GLN A 12 -16.84 4.11 -27.38
N GLN A 13 -15.92 5.09 -27.36
CA GLN A 13 -15.40 5.71 -28.58
C GLN A 13 -14.65 4.73 -29.49
N ILE A 14 -13.89 3.79 -28.91
CA ILE A 14 -13.21 2.73 -29.66
C ILE A 14 -14.25 1.77 -30.27
N GLY A 15 -15.26 1.37 -29.49
CA GLY A 15 -16.34 0.49 -29.95
C GLY A 15 -17.11 1.08 -31.13
N GLU A 16 -17.46 2.36 -31.07
CA GLU A 16 -18.15 3.08 -32.15
C GLU A 16 -17.29 3.17 -33.42
N ARG A 17 -15.99 3.49 -33.28
CA ARG A 17 -15.05 3.55 -34.42
C ARG A 17 -14.80 2.17 -35.04
N LEU A 18 -14.74 1.12 -34.23
CA LEU A 18 -14.54 -0.25 -34.70
C LEU A 18 -15.80 -0.81 -35.38
N GLN A 19 -17.00 -0.47 -34.88
CA GLN A 19 -18.27 -0.79 -35.56
C GLN A 19 -18.35 -0.10 -36.93
N GLY A 20 -17.97 1.18 -37.01
CA GLY A 20 -17.87 1.88 -38.31
C GLY A 20 -16.89 1.23 -39.28
N ALA A 21 -15.75 0.72 -38.77
CA ALA A 21 -14.77 -0.02 -39.57
C ALA A 21 -15.24 -1.44 -39.96
N SER A 22 -16.12 -2.08 -39.18
CA SER A 22 -16.68 -3.40 -39.49
C SER A 22 -17.66 -3.40 -40.66
N GLN A 23 -18.20 -2.23 -41.01
CA GLN A 23 -19.04 -2.00 -42.19
C GLN A 23 -18.22 -1.71 -43.46
N ALA A 24 -16.89 -1.61 -43.33
CA ALA A 24 -15.98 -1.34 -44.44
C ALA A 24 -15.60 -2.65 -45.19
N PRO A 25 -15.14 -2.56 -46.45
CA PRO A 25 -14.64 -3.71 -47.21
C PRO A 25 -13.58 -4.51 -46.43
N GLU A 26 -13.55 -5.83 -46.65
CA GLU A 26 -12.71 -6.80 -45.92
C GLU A 26 -11.22 -6.40 -45.87
N ASP A 27 -10.69 -5.81 -46.94
CA ASP A 27 -9.29 -5.37 -47.01
C ASP A 27 -8.98 -4.21 -46.06
N ILE A 28 -9.93 -3.29 -45.87
CA ILE A 28 -9.80 -2.18 -44.91
C ILE A 28 -9.93 -2.74 -43.49
N GLN A 29 -10.82 -3.69 -43.27
CA GLN A 29 -11.03 -4.32 -41.97
C GLN A 29 -9.74 -5.00 -41.46
N LYS A 30 -9.04 -5.74 -42.33
CA LYS A 30 -7.75 -6.38 -42.01
C LYS A 30 -6.66 -5.35 -41.66
N GLY A 31 -6.57 -4.25 -42.41
CA GLY A 31 -5.63 -3.16 -42.13
C GLY A 31 -5.90 -2.48 -40.79
N VAL A 32 -7.17 -2.21 -40.48
CA VAL A 32 -7.58 -1.63 -39.18
C VAL A 32 -7.25 -2.59 -38.04
N GLN A 33 -7.51 -3.89 -38.18
CA GLN A 33 -7.20 -4.89 -37.15
C GLN A 33 -5.69 -4.98 -36.86
N GLN A 34 -4.84 -4.91 -37.89
CA GLN A 34 -3.39 -4.87 -37.73
C GLN A 34 -2.92 -3.61 -36.98
N VAL A 35 -3.46 -2.44 -37.33
CA VAL A 35 -3.12 -1.18 -36.67
C VAL A 35 -3.56 -1.20 -35.20
N VAL A 36 -4.75 -1.71 -34.91
CA VAL A 36 -5.27 -1.85 -33.53
C VAL A 36 -4.41 -2.81 -32.73
N LYS A 37 -4.03 -3.96 -33.30
CA LYS A 37 -3.14 -4.91 -32.64
C LYS A 37 -1.77 -4.30 -32.35
N GLY A 38 -1.16 -3.64 -33.33
CA GLY A 38 0.12 -2.94 -33.14
C GLY A 38 0.03 -1.74 -32.19
N ALA A 39 -1.14 -1.10 -32.05
CA ALA A 39 -1.38 -0.07 -31.05
C ALA A 39 -1.47 -0.67 -29.63
N PHE A 40 -2.15 -1.81 -29.46
CA PHE A 40 -2.19 -2.52 -28.17
C PHE A 40 -0.80 -3.05 -27.76
N ASP A 41 0.01 -3.51 -28.71
CA ASP A 41 1.40 -3.95 -28.43
C ASP A 41 2.30 -2.77 -27.99
N ARG A 42 1.96 -1.54 -28.37
CA ARG A 42 2.65 -0.31 -27.94
C ARG A 42 2.15 0.24 -26.61
N LEU A 43 0.99 -0.21 -26.15
CA LEU A 43 0.48 0.11 -24.83
C LEU A 43 1.14 -0.85 -23.83
N GLU A 44 1.64 -0.34 -22.71
CA GLU A 44 2.16 -1.16 -21.61
C GLU A 44 0.99 -1.83 -20.87
N LEU A 45 0.29 -2.74 -21.55
CA LEU A 45 -0.87 -3.44 -21.00
C LEU A 45 -0.38 -4.48 -20.00
N VAL A 46 -0.91 -4.39 -18.79
CA VAL A 46 -0.75 -5.43 -17.77
C VAL A 46 -1.95 -6.36 -17.89
N SER A 47 -1.72 -7.67 -17.90
CA SER A 47 -2.83 -8.62 -17.95
C SER A 47 -3.67 -8.49 -16.68
N ARG A 48 -4.96 -8.87 -16.77
CA ARG A 48 -5.83 -8.83 -15.58
C ARG A 48 -5.30 -9.74 -14.46
N GLU A 49 -4.75 -10.88 -14.84
CA GLU A 49 -4.16 -11.85 -13.92
C GLU A 49 -2.94 -11.26 -13.19
N ASP A 50 -2.01 -10.62 -13.92
CA ASP A 50 -0.84 -9.96 -13.32
C ASP A 50 -1.24 -8.83 -12.38
N PHE A 51 -2.26 -8.05 -12.75
CA PHE A 51 -2.81 -7.00 -11.89
C PHE A 51 -3.36 -7.59 -10.58
N ASP A 52 -4.11 -8.68 -10.66
CA ASP A 52 -4.68 -9.33 -9.48
C ASP A 52 -3.58 -9.92 -8.58
N ILE A 53 -2.49 -10.46 -9.15
CA ILE A 53 -1.29 -10.91 -8.42
C ILE A 53 -0.62 -9.73 -7.68
N LEU A 54 -0.40 -8.60 -8.35
CA LEU A 54 0.19 -7.41 -7.73
C LEU A 54 -0.69 -6.87 -6.60
N MET A 55 -2.01 -6.93 -6.76
CA MET A 55 -2.96 -6.54 -5.72
C MET A 55 -2.81 -7.43 -4.47
N ASP A 56 -2.70 -8.74 -4.65
CA ASP A 56 -2.50 -9.69 -3.55
C ASP A 56 -1.14 -9.48 -2.84
N VAL A 57 -0.07 -9.26 -3.59
CA VAL A 57 1.24 -8.90 -3.02
C VAL A 57 1.15 -7.60 -2.21
N LEU A 58 0.43 -6.60 -2.71
CA LEU A 58 0.24 -5.32 -2.02
C LEU A 58 -0.51 -5.51 -0.71
N GLN A 59 -1.58 -6.32 -0.70
CA GLN A 59 -2.34 -6.65 0.52
C GLN A 59 -1.47 -7.36 1.56
N ARG A 60 -0.71 -8.37 1.14
CA ARG A 60 0.22 -9.09 2.02
C ARG A 60 1.29 -8.17 2.60
N THR A 61 1.84 -7.28 1.78
CA THR A 61 2.86 -6.30 2.21
C THR A 61 2.28 -5.33 3.23
N ARG A 62 1.07 -4.80 2.98
CA ARG A 62 0.38 -3.93 3.93
C ARG A 62 0.15 -4.62 5.27
N SER A 63 -0.36 -5.84 5.26
CA SER A 63 -0.57 -6.61 6.49
C SER A 63 0.72 -6.83 7.27
N ARG A 64 1.83 -7.12 6.56
CA ARG A 64 3.15 -7.28 7.19
C ARG A 64 3.67 -5.98 7.80
N VAL A 65 3.47 -4.84 7.13
CA VAL A 65 3.84 -3.52 7.67
C VAL A 65 3.05 -3.23 8.94
N GLU A 66 1.74 -3.39 8.93
CA GLU A 66 0.88 -3.17 10.11
C GLU A 66 1.29 -4.08 11.30
N ALA A 67 1.71 -5.32 11.03
CA ALA A 67 2.18 -6.23 12.07
C ALA A 67 3.55 -5.82 12.65
N LEU A 68 4.45 -5.28 11.83
CA LEU A 68 5.75 -4.77 12.28
C LEU A 68 5.59 -3.47 13.08
N GLU A 69 4.72 -2.55 12.64
CA GLU A 69 4.40 -1.32 13.37
C GLU A 69 3.91 -1.63 14.79
N LYS A 70 3.04 -2.64 14.95
CA LYS A 70 2.59 -3.10 16.28
C LYS A 70 3.71 -3.65 17.14
N GLN A 71 4.63 -4.43 16.55
CA GLN A 71 5.77 -4.99 17.28
C GLN A 71 6.71 -3.88 17.75
N VAL A 72 6.99 -2.90 16.90
CA VAL A 72 7.82 -1.74 17.25
C VAL A 72 7.18 -0.95 18.39
N ALA A 73 5.88 -0.61 18.29
CA ALA A 73 5.18 0.11 19.35
C ALA A 73 5.18 -0.63 20.70
N ALA A 74 5.02 -1.96 20.67
CA ALA A 74 5.11 -2.78 21.88
C ALA A 74 6.52 -2.75 22.49
N LEU A 75 7.57 -2.82 21.68
CA LEU A 75 8.95 -2.73 22.14
C LEU A 75 9.28 -1.34 22.70
N GLU A 76 8.84 -0.28 22.03
CA GLU A 76 8.99 1.10 22.50
C GLU A 76 8.34 1.28 23.88
N THR A 77 7.12 0.76 24.06
CA THR A 77 6.41 0.79 25.35
C THR A 77 7.18 0.04 26.44
N LEU A 78 7.74 -1.14 26.14
CA LEU A 78 8.51 -1.92 27.11
C LEU A 78 9.80 -1.20 27.52
N ILE A 79 10.47 -0.53 26.57
CA ILE A 79 11.67 0.27 26.86
C ILE A 79 11.34 1.46 27.76
N GLU A 80 10.24 2.17 27.49
CA GLU A 80 9.76 3.26 28.35
C GLU A 80 9.45 2.79 29.77
N GLN A 81 8.79 1.64 29.92
CA GLN A 81 8.50 1.02 31.23
C GLN A 81 9.78 0.62 31.97
N GLY A 82 10.76 0.05 31.27
CA GLY A 82 12.06 -0.29 31.83
C GLY A 82 12.85 0.94 32.29
N ALA A 83 12.84 2.01 31.49
CA ALA A 83 13.50 3.28 31.83
C ALA A 83 12.84 3.96 33.04
N ASN A 84 11.51 3.92 33.14
CA ASN A 84 10.77 4.52 34.25
C ASN A 84 10.89 3.71 35.56
N SER A 85 11.16 2.40 35.48
CA SER A 85 11.40 1.57 36.66
C SER A 85 12.78 1.85 37.30
N ALA A 86 13.79 2.16 36.47
CA ALA A 86 15.14 2.50 36.94
C ALA A 86 15.23 3.88 37.63
N SER A 87 14.37 4.84 37.27
CA SER A 87 14.33 6.17 37.92
C SER A 87 13.63 6.14 39.29
N THR A 88 12.72 5.19 39.53
CA THR A 88 12.02 5.04 40.82
C THR A 88 12.81 4.32 41.91
N ASP A 89 13.84 3.53 41.56
CA ASP A 89 14.62 2.75 42.53
C ASP A 89 15.68 3.61 43.25
N GLY A 90 16.29 4.58 42.56
CA GLY A 90 17.28 5.50 43.15
C GLY A 90 16.72 6.55 44.12
N ALA A 91 15.39 6.72 44.21
CA ALA A 91 14.75 7.69 45.09
C ALA A 91 14.43 7.16 46.49
N LYS A 92 14.45 5.83 46.70
CA LYS A 92 14.11 5.22 48.02
C LYS A 92 15.29 5.13 48.99
N GLU A 93 16.53 5.33 48.55
CA GLU A 93 17.72 5.11 49.40
C GLU A 93 18.23 6.37 50.14
N LYS A 94 17.77 7.59 49.81
CA LYS A 94 18.24 8.84 50.45
C LYS A 94 17.41 9.32 51.64
N GLY A 95 16.41 8.56 52.11
CA GLY A 95 15.43 9.01 53.10
C GLY A 95 15.59 8.55 54.55
N THR A 96 16.53 7.65 54.88
CA THR A 96 16.46 6.89 56.16
C THR A 96 17.60 7.14 57.17
N THR A 97 18.53 8.07 56.94
CA THR A 97 19.69 8.26 57.86
C THR A 97 19.70 9.58 58.65
N GLN A 98 18.55 10.19 58.94
CA GLN A 98 18.50 11.33 59.88
C GLN A 98 17.40 11.17 60.93
N ILE A 99 17.46 10.09 61.72
CA ILE A 99 16.69 10.03 62.97
C ILE A 99 17.54 9.26 63.98
N GLY A 100 18.26 9.99 64.84
CA GLY A 100 18.87 9.42 66.04
C GLY A 100 20.31 9.85 66.29
N GLU A 101 20.53 11.10 66.66
CA GLU A 101 21.62 11.49 67.60
C GLU A 101 21.40 12.94 68.06
N GLN A 102 20.31 13.15 68.79
CA GLN A 102 20.12 14.28 69.71
C GLN A 102 19.41 13.74 70.96
N GLU A 103 20.07 12.88 71.72
CA GLU A 103 19.76 12.67 73.15
C GLU A 103 21.03 12.28 73.90
N SER A 104 21.73 13.28 74.44
CA SER A 104 22.36 13.36 75.78
C SER A 104 23.33 14.52 75.86
#